data_AF-A0A7J4P050-F1
#
_entry.id   AF-A0A7J4P050-F1
#
_cell.length_a   1.000
_cell.length_b   1.000
_cell.length_c   1.000
_cell.angle_alpha   90.00
_cell.angle_beta   90.00
_cell.angle_gamma   90.00
#
_symmetry.space_group_name_H-M   'P 1'
#
loop_
_entity.id
_entity.type
_entity.pdbx_description
1 polymer ?
#
loop_
_entity_poly.entity_id
_entity_poly.type
_entity_poly.pdbx_seq_one_letter_code
_entity_poly.pdbx_strand_id
1 'polypeptide(L)'
;MFVVSFGFNPRKLLQRVSSDLQGLLESDELWLCAWCYRCTERCPSGIQPTEIFLLTRNLAARQGHIPANPRAIMGQIMRSGRSIPVPSDFDEWRGEYGLPPIGATISQTALDEQRKIFGEKLLRRLEA
;
A
#
# COMPACT_ATOMS: atom_id res chain seq x y z
N MET A 1 -13.40 -5.47 -10.89
CA MET A 1 -12.69 -6.63 -11.47
C MET A 1 -11.34 -6.14 -11.98
N PHE A 2 -10.25 -6.40 -11.26
CA PHE A 2 -8.92 -6.00 -11.69
C PHE A 2 -8.47 -6.95 -12.81
N VAL A 3 -8.56 -6.49 -14.05
CA VAL A 3 -7.99 -7.21 -15.19
C VAL A 3 -6.50 -6.91 -15.15
N VAL A 4 -5.68 -7.88 -14.72
CA VAL A 4 -4.23 -7.75 -14.86
C VAL A 4 -3.95 -7.74 -16.36
N SER A 5 -3.72 -6.55 -16.91
CA SER A 5 -3.29 -6.39 -18.29
C SER A 5 -2.07 -7.29 -18.51
N PHE A 6 -2.12 -8.15 -19.52
CA PHE A 6 -1.04 -9.05 -19.94
C PHE A 6 0.26 -8.33 -20.38
N GLY A 7 0.38 -7.01 -20.15
CA GLY A 7 1.39 -6.14 -20.72
C GLY A 7 2.19 -5.25 -19.76
N PHE A 8 2.25 -5.53 -18.45
CA PHE A 8 3.09 -4.73 -17.54
C PHE A 8 4.57 -4.81 -17.95
N ASN A 9 5.15 -3.65 -18.30
CA ASN A 9 6.54 -3.55 -18.72
C ASN A 9 7.26 -2.45 -17.92
N PRO A 10 8.17 -2.82 -16.98
CA PRO A 10 8.83 -1.83 -16.12
C PRO A 10 9.70 -0.84 -16.92
N ARG A 11 10.19 -1.20 -18.12
CA ARG A 11 10.93 -0.27 -18.98
C ARG A 11 10.02 0.80 -19.57
N LYS A 12 8.84 0.41 -20.05
CA LYS A 12 7.82 1.36 -20.55
C LYS A 12 7.31 2.25 -19.42
N LEU A 13 7.07 1.65 -18.25
CA LEU A 13 6.67 2.39 -17.05
C LEU A 13 7.71 3.45 -16.69
N LEU A 14 8.99 3.09 -16.66
CA LEU A 14 10.10 4.01 -16.40
C LEU A 14 10.17 5.14 -17.44
N GLN A 15 10.00 4.82 -18.73
CA GLN A 15 9.95 5.83 -19.79
C GLN A 15 8.80 6.83 -19.56
N ARG A 16 7.60 6.33 -19.20
CA ARG A 16 6.41 7.16 -18.93
C ARG A 16 6.62 8.13 -17.77
N VAL A 17 7.43 7.78 -16.77
CA VAL A 17 7.78 8.73 -15.69
C VAL A 17 8.35 10.04 -16.25
N SER A 18 9.12 9.98 -17.34
CA SER A 18 9.67 11.18 -17.98
C SER A 18 8.78 11.75 -19.09
N SER A 19 8.06 10.92 -19.85
CA SER A 19 7.35 11.35 -21.05
C SER A 19 5.87 11.68 -20.83
N ASP A 20 5.24 11.11 -19.82
CA ASP A 20 3.81 11.21 -19.52
C ASP A 20 3.58 11.03 -18.01
N LEU A 21 4.11 11.95 -17.20
CA LEU A 21 4.00 11.82 -15.75
C LEU A 21 2.54 11.91 -15.30
N GLN A 22 1.77 12.90 -15.76
CA GLN A 22 0.39 13.11 -15.30
C GLN A 22 -0.52 11.93 -15.65
N GLY A 23 -0.47 11.44 -16.91
CA GLY A 23 -1.24 10.26 -17.31
C GLY A 23 -0.79 8.98 -16.59
N LEU A 24 0.47 8.92 -16.13
CA LEU A 24 0.94 7.81 -15.30
C LEU A 24 0.43 7.89 -13.86
N LEU A 25 0.32 9.07 -13.26
CA LEU A 25 -0.17 9.23 -11.88
C LEU A 25 -1.62 8.75 -11.72
N GLU A 26 -2.44 8.88 -12.78
CA GLU A 26 -3.83 8.42 -12.83
C GLU A 26 -3.96 6.94 -13.25
N SER A 27 -2.87 6.31 -13.72
CA SER A 27 -2.92 4.98 -14.32
C SER A 27 -2.76 3.85 -13.29
N ASP A 28 -3.60 2.83 -13.41
CA ASP A 28 -3.48 1.58 -12.64
C ASP A 28 -2.15 0.83 -12.91
N GLU A 29 -1.50 1.06 -14.05
CA GLU A 29 -0.23 0.42 -14.41
C GLU A 29 0.87 0.69 -13.37
N LEU A 30 0.87 1.90 -12.80
CA LEU A 30 1.80 2.30 -11.74
C LEU A 30 1.71 1.38 -10.52
N TRP A 31 0.51 0.86 -10.23
CA TRP A 31 0.21 0.04 -9.06
C TRP A 31 0.48 -1.46 -9.28
N LEU A 32 0.81 -1.88 -10.50
CA LEU A 32 1.13 -3.28 -10.82
C LEU A 32 2.56 -3.69 -10.42
N CYS A 33 3.47 -2.75 -10.19
CA CYS A 33 4.80 -3.07 -9.67
C CYS A 33 4.70 -3.78 -8.30
N ALA A 34 5.19 -5.02 -8.25
CA ALA A 34 5.20 -5.85 -7.03
C ALA A 34 6.37 -5.56 -6.09
N TRP A 35 7.15 -4.50 -6.33
CA TRP A 35 8.38 -4.19 -5.58
C TRP A 35 9.34 -5.39 -5.42
N CYS A 36 9.48 -6.22 -6.47
CA CYS A 36 10.33 -7.43 -6.43
C CYS A 36 11.82 -7.16 -6.69
N TYR A 37 12.24 -5.90 -6.88
CA TYR A 37 13.61 -5.46 -7.15
C TYR A 37 14.33 -6.03 -8.39
N ARG A 38 13.74 -6.99 -9.13
CA ARG A 38 14.39 -7.60 -10.31
C ARG A 38 14.87 -6.61 -11.38
N CYS A 39 14.14 -5.51 -11.61
CA CYS A 39 14.55 -4.50 -12.58
C CYS A 39 15.71 -3.64 -12.07
N THR A 40 15.79 -3.41 -10.76
CA THR A 40 16.90 -2.74 -10.09
C THR A 40 18.18 -3.57 -10.21
N GLU A 41 18.13 -4.84 -9.78
CA GLU A 41 19.29 -5.75 -9.76
C GLU A 41 19.88 -6.03 -11.15
N ARG A 42 19.05 -5.95 -12.20
CA ARG A 42 19.46 -6.23 -13.57
C ARG A 42 19.81 -4.97 -14.36
N CYS A 43 19.72 -3.78 -13.77
CA CYS A 43 19.90 -2.55 -14.52
C CYS A 43 21.37 -2.33 -14.88
N PRO A 44 21.75 -2.31 -16.18
CA PRO A 44 23.13 -2.06 -16.57
C PRO A 44 23.57 -0.60 -16.29
N SER A 45 22.62 0.32 -16.20
CA SER A 45 22.87 1.74 -15.93
C SER A 45 22.92 2.08 -14.43
N GLY A 46 22.72 1.09 -13.54
CA GLY A 46 22.77 1.28 -12.08
C GLY A 46 21.66 2.15 -11.49
N ILE A 47 20.62 2.48 -12.27
CA ILE A 47 19.47 3.23 -11.76
C ILE A 47 18.59 2.34 -10.87
N GLN A 48 17.67 2.97 -10.14
CA GLN A 48 16.81 2.33 -9.15
C GLN A 48 15.33 2.41 -9.56
N PRO A 49 14.85 1.71 -10.62
CA PRO A 49 13.48 1.84 -11.12
C PRO A 49 12.43 1.52 -10.05
N THR A 50 12.72 0.56 -9.18
CA THR A 50 11.82 0.15 -8.08
C THR A 50 11.53 1.33 -7.14
N GLU A 51 12.56 2.10 -6.78
CA GLU A 51 12.44 3.30 -5.95
C GLU A 51 11.78 4.46 -6.70
N ILE A 52 12.10 4.63 -7.98
CA ILE A 52 11.43 5.62 -8.83
C ILE A 52 9.92 5.38 -8.84
N PHE A 53 9.47 4.13 -9.03
CA PHE A 53 8.05 3.79 -9.00
C PHE A 53 7.40 4.04 -7.62
N LEU A 54 8.11 3.79 -6.52
CA LEU A 54 7.64 4.14 -5.18
C LEU A 54 7.42 5.66 -5.04
N LEU A 55 8.39 6.47 -5.49
CA LEU A 55 8.27 7.92 -5.45
C LEU A 55 7.14 8.43 -6.35
N THR A 56 6.94 7.83 -7.51
CA THR A 56 5.80 8.13 -8.40
C THR A 56 4.47 7.77 -7.74
N ARG A 57 4.36 6.63 -7.04
CA ARG A 57 3.16 6.28 -6.24
C ARG A 57 2.89 7.30 -5.13
N ASN A 58 3.93 7.80 -4.47
CA ASN A 58 3.78 8.85 -3.46
C ASN A 58 3.24 10.16 -4.06
N LEU A 59 3.63 10.50 -5.29
CA LEU A 59 3.06 11.64 -6.01
C LEU A 59 1.58 11.39 -6.35
N ALA A 60 1.24 10.22 -6.90
CA ALA A 60 -0.13 9.84 -7.22
C ALA A 60 -1.03 9.88 -5.97
N ALA A 61 -0.55 9.33 -4.86
CA ALA A 61 -1.25 9.33 -3.58
C ALA A 61 -1.46 10.76 -3.03
N ARG A 62 -0.49 11.67 -3.22
CA ARG A 62 -0.66 13.09 -2.83
C ARG A 62 -1.74 13.81 -3.64
N GLN A 63 -2.03 13.35 -4.85
CA GLN A 63 -3.09 13.86 -5.71
C GLN A 63 -4.43 13.12 -5.53
N GLY A 64 -4.49 12.11 -4.66
CA GLY A 64 -5.71 11.34 -4.38
C GLY A 64 -5.89 10.09 -5.24
N HIS A 65 -4.96 9.79 -6.15
CA HIS A 65 -5.00 8.61 -7.02
C HIS A 65 -4.50 7.35 -6.29
N ILE A 66 -5.23 6.94 -5.26
CA ILE A 66 -4.96 5.73 -4.46
C ILE A 66 -6.00 4.66 -4.82
N PRO A 67 -5.59 3.45 -5.26
CA PRO A 67 -6.52 2.37 -5.53
C PRO A 67 -7.31 1.95 -4.30
N ALA A 68 -8.51 1.41 -4.52
CA ALA A 68 -9.45 1.08 -3.45
C ALA A 68 -8.88 0.11 -2.39
N ASN A 69 -8.11 -0.90 -2.80
CA ASN A 69 -7.58 -1.90 -1.86
C ASN A 69 -6.52 -1.33 -0.88
N PRO A 70 -5.44 -0.66 -1.33
CA PRO A 70 -4.54 0.06 -0.43
C PRO A 70 -5.26 1.05 0.49
N ARG A 71 -6.26 1.79 -0.02
CA ARG A 71 -7.07 2.73 0.78
C ARG A 71 -7.83 2.01 1.90
N ALA A 72 -8.46 0.87 1.60
CA ALA A 72 -9.16 0.06 2.59
C ALA A 72 -8.23 -0.50 3.67
N ILE A 73 -7.04 -0.97 3.28
CA ILE A 73 -6.00 -1.45 4.21
C ILE A 73 -5.56 -0.31 5.14
N MET A 74 -5.28 0.87 4.59
CA MET A 74 -4.92 2.05 5.39
C MET A 74 -6.03 2.40 6.41
N GLY A 75 -7.30 2.40 5.99
CA GLY A 75 -8.43 2.59 6.91
C GLY A 75 -8.50 1.52 8.01
N GLN A 76 -8.18 0.27 7.70
CA GLN A 76 -8.16 -0.82 8.67
C GLN A 76 -7.06 -0.66 9.72
N ILE A 77 -5.88 -0.19 9.28
CA ILE A 77 -4.77 0.16 10.17
C ILE A 77 -5.20 1.29 11.11
N MET A 78 -5.85 2.35 10.62
CA MET A 78 -6.29 3.46 11.48
C MET A 78 -7.36 3.06 12.52
N ARG A 79 -8.22 2.09 12.18
CA ARG A 79 -9.28 1.62 13.08
C ARG A 79 -8.77 0.64 14.14
N SER A 80 -7.94 -0.32 13.73
CA SER A 80 -7.62 -1.50 14.55
C SER A 80 -6.14 -1.63 14.91
N GLY A 81 -5.28 -0.84 14.26
CA GLY A 81 -3.83 -0.98 14.30
C GLY A 81 -3.27 -2.14 13.50
N ARG A 82 -4.11 -2.86 12.74
CA ARG A 82 -3.72 -4.01 11.92
C ARG A 82 -4.08 -3.78 10.47
N SER A 83 -3.31 -4.37 9.54
CA SER A 83 -3.61 -4.32 8.10
C SER A 83 -4.77 -5.24 7.70
N ILE A 84 -5.01 -6.29 8.49
CA ILE A 84 -6.04 -7.29 8.26
C ILE A 84 -7.00 -7.28 9.46
N PRO A 85 -8.32 -7.28 9.24
CA PRO A 85 -9.29 -7.43 10.32
C PRO A 85 -9.16 -8.79 10.99
N VAL A 86 -9.34 -8.81 12.31
CA VAL A 86 -9.43 -10.04 13.09
C VAL A 86 -10.90 -10.47 13.09
N PRO A 87 -11.26 -11.63 12.52
CA PRO A 87 -12.61 -12.18 12.61
C PRO A 87 -13.04 -12.36 14.08
N SER A 88 -14.35 -12.32 14.34
CA SER A 88 -14.89 -12.52 15.70
C SER A 88 -14.44 -13.83 16.34
N ASP A 89 -14.33 -14.88 15.52
CA ASP A 89 -14.10 -16.25 15.97
C ASP A 89 -12.59 -16.58 16.00
N PHE A 90 -11.73 -15.60 15.71
CA PHE A 90 -10.29 -15.85 15.59
C PHE A 90 -9.65 -16.23 16.92
N ASP A 91 -10.12 -15.66 18.04
CA ASP A 91 -9.62 -16.03 19.37
C ASP A 91 -10.12 -17.42 19.80
N GLU A 92 -11.27 -17.88 19.31
CA GLU A 92 -11.74 -19.26 19.48
C GLU A 92 -10.81 -20.23 18.74
N TRP A 93 -10.56 -19.99 17.45
CA TRP A 93 -9.61 -20.80 16.67
C TRP A 93 -8.23 -20.83 17.33
N ARG A 94 -7.73 -19.70 17.82
CA ARG A 94 -6.47 -19.64 18.54
C ARG A 94 -6.50 -20.50 19.81
N GLY A 95 -7.60 -20.49 20.55
CA GLY A 95 -7.81 -21.33 21.72
C GLY A 95 -7.75 -22.83 21.40
N GLU A 96 -8.34 -23.26 20.28
CA GLU A 96 -8.26 -24.66 19.81
C GLU A 96 -6.80 -25.14 19.61
N TYR A 97 -5.92 -24.22 19.19
CA TYR A 97 -4.48 -24.48 19.04
C TYR A 97 -3.66 -24.13 20.29
N GLY A 98 -4.28 -23.77 21.42
CA GLY A 98 -3.59 -23.39 22.66
C GLY A 98 -2.82 -22.06 22.58
N LEU A 99 -3.18 -21.19 21.63
CA LEU A 99 -2.54 -19.89 21.41
C LEU A 99 -3.25 -18.79 22.22
N PRO A 100 -2.51 -17.78 22.73
CA PRO A 100 -3.11 -16.69 23.50
C PRO A 100 -4.03 -15.82 22.63
N PRO A 101 -5.10 -15.22 23.17
CA PRO A 101 -5.98 -14.34 22.42
C PRO A 101 -5.22 -13.10 21.94
N ILE A 102 -5.66 -12.54 20.80
CA ILE A 102 -5.10 -11.30 20.23
C ILE A 102 -6.09 -10.14 20.25
N GLY A 103 -7.38 -10.40 20.45
CA GLY A 103 -8.44 -9.38 20.45
C GLY A 103 -8.63 -8.69 19.10
N ALA A 104 -9.67 -7.85 19.01
CA ALA A 104 -10.05 -7.18 17.76
C ALA A 104 -9.04 -6.09 17.29
N THR A 105 -8.37 -5.42 18.23
CA THR A 105 -7.41 -4.33 17.95
C THR A 105 -6.08 -4.54 18.68
N ILE A 106 -5.05 -3.77 18.31
CA ILE A 106 -3.87 -3.58 19.17
C ILE A 106 -4.25 -2.86 20.48
N SER A 107 -3.33 -2.76 21.44
CA SER A 107 -3.58 -2.05 22.70
C SER A 107 -3.96 -0.58 22.45
N GLN A 108 -4.81 -0.02 23.31
CA GLN A 108 -5.29 1.35 23.16
C GLN A 108 -4.12 2.35 23.12
N THR A 109 -3.12 2.19 24.00
CA THR A 109 -1.91 3.01 24.00
C THR A 109 -1.17 2.95 22.66
N ALA A 110 -0.99 1.76 22.08
CA ALA A 110 -0.31 1.63 20.80
C ALA A 110 -1.13 2.23 19.64
N LEU A 111 -2.45 2.11 19.69
CA LEU A 111 -3.36 2.70 18.71
C LEU A 111 -3.34 4.23 18.75
N ASP A 112 -3.28 4.81 19.95
CA ASP A 112 -3.20 6.26 20.13
C ASP A 112 -1.85 6.81 19.63
N GLU A 113 -0.74 6.14 19.96
CA GLU A 113 0.58 6.51 19.44
C GLU A 113 0.65 6.39 17.92
N GLN A 114 0.11 5.31 17.36
CA GLN A 114 0.04 5.12 15.92
C GLN A 114 -0.74 6.26 15.24
N ARG A 115 -1.87 6.68 15.80
CA ARG A 115 -2.68 7.80 15.28
C ARG A 115 -1.92 9.13 15.35
N LYS A 116 -1.15 9.37 16.41
CA LYS A 116 -0.26 10.54 16.52
C LYS A 116 0.80 10.55 15.41
N ILE A 117 1.43 9.41 15.14
CA ILE A 117 2.47 9.29 14.10
C ILE A 117 1.91 9.54 12.70
N PHE A 118 0.75 8.97 12.38
CA PHE A 118 0.13 9.16 11.07
C PHE A 118 -0.34 10.60 10.82
N GLY A 119 -0.75 11.30 11.87
CA GLY A 119 -1.16 12.70 11.84
C GLY A 119 -2.51 12.95 11.15
N GLU A 120 -3.15 14.07 11.49
CA GLU A 120 -4.49 14.43 10.98
C GLU A 120 -4.56 14.63 9.46
N LYS A 121 -3.43 14.96 8.84
CA LYS A 121 -3.36 15.21 7.39
C LYS A 121 -3.49 13.93 6.57
N LEU A 122 -2.98 12.81 7.07
CA LEU A 122 -3.14 11.51 6.41
C LEU A 122 -4.56 10.99 6.60
N LEU A 123 -5.11 11.14 7.81
CA LEU A 123 -6.49 10.78 8.13
C LEU A 123 -7.50 11.43 7.17
N ARG A 124 -7.42 12.75 7.01
CA ARG A 124 -8.29 13.50 6.08
C ARG A 124 -8.20 13.03 4.63
N ARG A 125 -7.06 12.50 4.19
CA ARG A 125 -6.88 11.98 2.81
C ARG A 125 -7.49 10.60 2.61
N LEU A 126 -7.65 9.82 3.68
CA LEU A 126 -8.25 8.49 3.60
C LEU A 126 -9.78 8.57 3.59
N GLU A 127 -10.34 9.61 4.20
CA GLU A 127 -11.79 9.88 4.29
C GLU A 127 -12.37 10.60 3.05
N ALA A 128 -11.54 11.24 2.24
CA ALA A 128 -11.89 11.89 0.97
C ALA A 128 -11.75 10.94 -0.23
#